data_AF-M0MQ46-F1
#
_entry.id   AF-M0MQ46-F1
#
_cell.length_a   1.000
_cell.length_b   1.000
_cell.length_c   1.000
_cell.angle_alpha   90.00
_cell.angle_beta   90.00
_cell.angle_gamma   90.00
#
_symmetry.space_group_name_H-M   'P 1'
#
loop_
_entity.id
_entity.type
_entity.pdbx_description
1 polymer ?
#
loop_
_entity_poly.entity_id
_entity_poly.type
_entity_poly.pdbx_seq_one_letter_code
_entity_poly.pdbx_strand_id
1 'polypeptide(L)'
;MDLLVASLLVVKLAALVLGGVVSLMAYRAYDRTRIAGLQYFALGLAVITFGTVLVGAFHHLGGASITLGMLLESVIICAGFAVMIVGLYRT
;
A
#
# COMPACT_ATOMS: atom_id res chain seq x y z
N MET A 1 -24.45 7.73 8.78
CA MET A 1 -23.03 7.66 8.39
C MET A 1 -22.68 8.98 7.74
N ASP A 2 -21.59 9.64 8.14
CA ASP A 2 -21.21 10.92 7.58
C ASP A 2 -20.83 10.78 6.10
N LEU A 3 -21.29 11.71 5.26
CA LEU A 3 -21.01 11.72 3.81
C LEU A 3 -19.50 11.71 3.50
N LEU A 4 -18.70 12.38 4.34
CA LEU A 4 -17.24 12.39 4.26
C LEU A 4 -16.62 11.02 4.58
N VAL A 5 -17.21 10.28 5.52
CA VAL A 5 -16.72 8.95 5.89
C VAL A 5 -17.02 7.95 4.77
N ALA A 6 -18.23 8.02 4.20
CA ALA A 6 -18.63 7.18 3.07
C ALA A 6 -17.76 7.44 1.83
N SER A 7 -17.47 8.71 1.51
CA SER A 7 -16.59 9.03 0.38
C SER A 7 -15.16 8.56 0.62
N LEU A 8 -14.63 8.70 1.84
CA LEU A 8 -13.29 8.21 2.20
C LEU A 8 -13.18 6.69 2.04
N LEU A 9 -14.21 5.94 2.46
CA LEU A 9 -14.27 4.48 2.27
C LEU A 9 -14.18 4.11 0.79
N VAL A 10 -14.98 4.76 -0.07
CA VAL A 10 -14.99 4.52 -1.52
C VAL A 10 -13.62 4.82 -2.12
N VAL A 11 -13.00 5.94 -1.76
CA VAL A 11 -11.66 6.31 -2.23
C VAL A 11 -10.61 5.29 -1.77
N LYS A 12 -10.69 4.80 -0.53
CA LYS A 12 -9.77 3.77 0.00
C LYS A 12 -9.90 2.44 -0.73
N LEU A 13 -11.13 2.03 -1.03
CA LEU A 13 -11.37 0.80 -1.82
C LEU A 13 -10.87 0.95 -3.25
N ALA A 14 -11.10 2.09 -3.89
CA ALA A 14 -10.56 2.37 -5.21
C ALA A 14 -9.02 2.34 -5.20
N ALA A 15 -8.39 2.98 -4.21
CA ALA A 15 -6.94 2.94 -4.03
C ALA A 15 -6.40 1.51 -3.80
N LEU A 16 -7.12 0.69 -3.02
CA LEU A 16 -6.78 -0.71 -2.79
C LEU A 16 -6.78 -1.51 -4.10
N VAL A 17 -7.86 -1.38 -4.88
CA VAL A 17 -8.01 -2.07 -6.17
C VAL A 17 -6.94 -1.61 -7.15
N LEU A 18 -6.76 -0.30 -7.32
CA LEU A 18 -5.79 0.26 -8.25
C LEU A 18 -4.35 -0.11 -7.86
N GLY A 19 -3.97 0.06 -6.59
CA GLY A 19 -2.64 -0.31 -6.11
C GLY A 19 -2.37 -1.82 -6.21
N GLY A 20 -3.36 -2.66 -5.93
CA GLY A 20 -3.29 -4.10 -6.14
C GLY A 20 -3.10 -4.48 -7.61
N VAL A 21 -3.83 -3.84 -8.53
CA VAL A 21 -3.67 -4.03 -9.98
C VAL A 21 -2.28 -3.63 -10.44
N VAL A 22 -1.76 -2.47 -10.00
CA VAL A 22 -0.41 -2.02 -10.37
C VAL A 22 0.65 -2.98 -9.81
N SER A 23 0.50 -3.45 -8.57
CA SER A 23 1.41 -4.44 -7.98
C SER A 23 1.41 -5.76 -8.78
N LEU A 24 0.22 -6.26 -9.16
CA LEU A 24 0.09 -7.45 -10.01
C LEU A 24 0.71 -7.25 -11.39
N MET A 25 0.54 -6.07 -12.00
CA MET A 25 1.14 -5.76 -13.29
C MET A 25 2.66 -5.68 -13.20
N ALA A 26 3.21 -5.09 -12.14
CA ALA A 26 4.65 -5.08 -11.89
C ALA A 26 5.20 -6.49 -11.71
N TYR A 27 4.50 -7.35 -10.97
CA TYR A 27 4.90 -8.76 -10.82
C TYR A 27 4.83 -9.53 -12.14
N ARG A 28 3.78 -9.32 -12.94
CA ARG A 28 3.68 -9.94 -14.28
C ARG A 28 4.77 -9.45 -15.23
N ALA A 29 5.15 -8.19 -15.15
CA ALA A 29 6.25 -7.65 -15.95
C ALA A 29 7.61 -8.18 -15.47
N TYR A 30 7.78 -8.46 -14.16
CA TYR A 30 8.93 -9.18 -13.64
C TYR A 30 9.03 -10.56 -14.28
N ASP A 31 7.92 -11.30 -14.34
CA ASP A 31 7.92 -12.65 -14.92
C ASP A 31 8.29 -12.65 -16.41
N ARG A 32 7.87 -11.63 -17.16
CA ARG A 32 8.20 -11.47 -18.59
C ARG A 32 9.63 -11.02 -18.87
N THR A 33 10.17 -10.12 -18.06
CA THR A 33 11.45 -9.44 -18.33
C THR A 33 12.61 -9.99 -17.51
N ARG A 34 12.31 -10.72 -16.43
CA ARG A 34 13.27 -11.18 -15.40
C ARG A 34 14.09 -10.05 -14.76
N ILE A 35 13.65 -8.78 -14.86
CA ILE A 35 14.31 -7.65 -14.21
C ILE A 35 14.02 -7.71 -12.71
N ALA A 36 15.02 -8.09 -11.91
CA ALA A 36 14.86 -8.30 -10.48
C ALA A 36 14.34 -7.07 -9.71
N GLY A 37 14.49 -5.85 -10.24
CA GLY A 37 13.98 -4.63 -9.59
C GLY A 37 12.45 -4.59 -9.54
N LEU A 38 11.80 -5.22 -10.52
CA LEU A 38 10.35 -5.14 -10.70
C LEU A 38 9.58 -6.01 -9.70
N GLN A 39 10.15 -7.12 -9.23
CA GLN A 39 9.56 -7.92 -8.13
C GLN A 39 9.56 -7.14 -6.80
N TYR A 40 10.64 -6.41 -6.50
CA TYR A 40 10.72 -5.62 -5.27
C TYR A 40 9.83 -4.39 -5.33
N PHE A 41 9.69 -3.78 -6.52
CA PHE A 41 8.69 -2.74 -6.74
C PHE A 41 7.27 -3.27 -6.49
N ALA A 42 6.93 -4.43 -7.07
CA ALA A 42 5.63 -5.07 -6.86
C ALA A 42 5.36 -5.37 -5.38
N LEU A 43 6.37 -5.90 -4.67
CA LEU A 43 6.28 -6.21 -3.24
C LEU A 43 6.13 -4.95 -2.39
N GLY A 44 6.97 -3.94 -2.61
CA GLY A 44 6.91 -2.67 -1.88
C GLY A 44 5.56 -1.98 -2.08
N LEU A 45 5.06 -1.95 -3.32
CA LEU A 45 3.73 -1.40 -3.61
C LEU A 45 2.60 -2.20 -2.93
N ALA A 46 2.67 -3.54 -2.94
CA ALA A 46 1.71 -4.37 -2.23
C ALA A 46 1.68 -4.05 -0.73
N VAL A 47 2.86 -3.96 -0.09
CA VAL A 47 2.97 -3.61 1.34
C VAL A 47 2.31 -2.26 1.63
N ILE A 48 2.58 -1.24 0.83
CA ILE A 48 1.96 0.09 1.00
C ILE A 48 0.45 0.00 0.83
N THR A 49 -0.03 -0.60 -0.26
CA THR A 49 -1.45 -0.63 -0.59
C THR A 49 -2.26 -1.41 0.43
N PHE A 50 -1.82 -2.60 0.82
CA PHE A 50 -2.54 -3.40 1.82
C PHE A 50 -2.41 -2.80 3.22
N GLY A 51 -1.22 -2.35 3.60
CA GLY A 51 -0.98 -1.85 4.95
C GLY A 51 -1.72 -0.54 5.24
N THR A 52 -1.75 0.42 4.30
CA THR A 52 -2.46 1.70 4.49
C THR A 52 -3.98 1.51 4.60
N VAL A 53 -4.53 0.55 3.85
CA VAL A 53 -5.97 0.23 3.90
C VAL A 53 -6.33 -0.53 5.18
N LEU A 54 -5.51 -1.50 5.62
CA LEU A 54 -5.72 -2.22 6.87
C LEU A 54 -5.66 -1.28 8.08
N VAL A 55 -4.65 -0.40 8.14
CA VAL A 55 -4.54 0.60 9.22
C VAL A 55 -5.73 1.54 9.21
N GLY A 56 -6.14 1.99 8.03
CA GLY A 56 -7.33 2.80 7.84
C GLY A 56 -8.62 2.15 8.35
N ALA A 57 -8.79 0.86 8.10
CA ALA A 57 -9.95 0.11 8.55
C ALA A 57 -9.94 -0.10 10.08
N PHE A 58 -8.78 -0.43 10.65
CA PHE A 58 -8.60 -0.60 12.10
C PHE A 58 -8.85 0.69 12.87
N HIS A 59 -8.42 1.83 12.33
CA HIS A 59 -8.67 3.14 12.94
C HIS A 59 -10.16 3.45 13.05
N HIS A 60 -10.93 3.08 12.03
CA HIS A 60 -12.37 3.36 11.96
C HIS A 60 -13.22 2.42 12.83
N LEU A 61 -12.78 1.18 13.05
CA LEU A 61 -13.53 0.16 13.79
C LEU A 61 -13.10 0.02 15.26
N GLY A 62 -11.90 0.47 15.64
CA GLY A 62 -11.28 0.15 16.93
C GLY A 62 -11.22 1.28 17.98
N GLY A 63 -11.68 2.50 17.68
CA GLY A 63 -11.63 3.63 18.63
C GLY A 63 -10.22 4.14 18.98
N ALA A 64 -9.20 3.75 18.20
CA ALA A 64 -7.83 4.22 18.37
C ALA A 64 -7.69 5.72 18.01
N SER A 65 -6.72 6.40 18.61
CA SER A 65 -6.43 7.81 18.30
C SER A 65 -6.08 8.00 16.81
N ILE A 66 -6.68 9.01 16.16
CA ILE A 66 -6.42 9.41 14.76
C ILE A 66 -4.93 9.59 14.51
N THR A 67 -4.22 10.18 15.47
CA THR A 67 -2.78 10.39 15.40
C THR A 67 -2.00 9.08 15.32
N LEU A 68 -2.38 8.06 16.08
CA LEU A 68 -1.70 6.77 16.08
C LEU A 68 -1.93 6.04 14.74
N GLY A 69 -3.16 6.09 14.21
CA GLY A 69 -3.48 5.56 12.88
C GLY A 69 -2.63 6.20 11.77
N MET A 70 -2.55 7.53 11.73
CA MET A 70 -1.72 8.25 10.76
C MET A 70 -0.21 7.94 10.90
N LEU A 71 0.28 7.79 12.13
CA LEU A 71 1.66 7.38 12.37
C LEU A 71 1.93 5.98 11.82
N LEU A 72 1.06 5.00 12.09
CA LEU A 72 1.22 3.63 11.59
C LEU A 72 1.17 3.59 10.07
N GLU A 73 0.23 4.33 9.47
CA GLU A 73 0.10 4.47 8.02
C GLU A 73 1.40 5.01 7.40
N SER A 74 1.95 6.07 8.00
CA SER A 74 3.22 6.68 7.57
C SER A 74 4.40 5.72 7.69
N VAL A 75 4.48 4.93 8.77
CA VAL A 75 5.53 3.93 8.98
C VAL A 75 5.46 2.83 7.91
N ILE A 76 4.25 2.36 7.58
CA ILE A 76 4.04 1.37 6.52
C ILE A 76 4.47 1.91 5.16
N ILE A 77 4.12 3.15 4.85
CA ILE A 77 4.53 3.82 3.61
C ILE A 77 6.07 3.90 3.53
N CYS A 78 6.73 4.35 4.61
CA CYS A 78 8.19 4.39 4.70
C CYS A 78 8.82 3.00 4.51
N ALA A 79 8.28 1.97 5.16
CA ALA A 79 8.77 0.60 5.03
C ALA A 79 8.62 0.08 3.59
N GLY A 80 7.49 0.35 2.94
CA GLY A 80 7.28 -0.03 1.54
C GLY A 80 8.23 0.67 0.58
N PHE A 81 8.51 1.97 0.80
CA PHE A 81 9.54 2.68 0.02
C PHE A 81 10.94 2.12 0.27
N ALA A 82 11.28 1.78 1.51
CA ALA A 82 12.56 1.13 1.80
C ALA A 82 12.72 -0.20 1.05
N VAL A 83 11.66 -1.02 0.97
CA VAL A 83 11.64 -2.26 0.17
C VAL A 83 11.87 -1.96 -1.31
N MET A 84 11.20 -0.95 -1.87
CA MET A 84 11.40 -0.54 -3.27
C MET A 84 12.84 -0.09 -3.53
N ILE A 85 13.42 0.73 -2.65
CA ILE A 85 14.80 1.24 -2.76
C ILE A 85 15.81 0.10 -2.71
N VAL A 86 15.69 -0.79 -1.72
CA VAL A 86 16.58 -1.96 -1.60
C VAL A 86 16.48 -2.83 -2.85
N GLY A 87 15.27 -2.98 -3.38
CA GLY A 87 15.03 -3.69 -4.62
C GLY A 87 15.76 -3.13 -5.83
N LEU A 88 15.71 -1.81 -6.02
CA LEU A 88 16.41 -1.13 -7.09
C LEU A 88 17.93 -1.18 -6.91
N TYR A 89 18.41 -1.06 -5.66
CA TYR A 89 19.85 -1.11 -5.38
C TYR A 89 20.45 -2.51 -5.59
N ARG A 90 19.67 -3.57 -5.34
CA ARG A 90 20.11 -4.98 -5.45
C ARG A 90 19.99 -5.56 -6.86
N THR A 91 19.46 -4.79 -7.82
CA THR A 91 19.24 -5.21 -9.23
C THR A 91 20.31 -4.61 -10.12
#